data_AF-A0A0F5Y9D1-F1
#
_entry.id   AF-A0A0F5Y9D1-F1
#
_cell.length_a   1.000
_cell.length_b   1.000
_cell.length_c   1.000
_cell.angle_alpha   90.00
_cell.angle_beta   90.00
_cell.angle_gamma   90.00
#
_symmetry.space_group_name_H-M   'P 1'
#
loop_
_entity.id
_entity.type
_entity.pdbx_description
1 polymer ?
#
loop_
_entity_poly.entity_id
_entity_poly.type
_entity_poly.pdbx_seq_one_letter_code
_entity_poly.pdbx_strand_id
1 'polypeptide(L)' 'MKLPIQSQPIIRNVSTAKISVVSGITPSVDVPAGPIWNNNDAQLICPAVCTAAGGTWSGQWTTTIWGQMSVCGCN' A
#
# COMPACT_ATOMS: atom_id res chain seq x y z
N MET A 1 39.15 -34.49 -34.48
CA MET A 1 39.45 -33.09 -34.89
C MET A 1 38.48 -32.19 -34.12
N LYS A 2 39.00 -31.41 -33.17
CA LYS A 2 38.26 -30.72 -32.10
C LYS A 2 37.88 -29.31 -32.59
N LEU A 3 36.59 -28.97 -32.62
CA LEU A 3 36.11 -27.62 -32.93
C LEU A 3 36.35 -26.67 -31.74
N PRO A 4 36.86 -25.44 -31.95
CA PRO A 4 36.97 -24.47 -30.86
C PRO A 4 35.61 -23.82 -30.62
N ILE A 5 34.97 -24.19 -29.51
CA ILE A 5 33.91 -23.38 -28.88
C ILE A 5 34.53 -22.05 -28.42
N GLN A 6 34.29 -20.98 -29.17
CA GLN A 6 34.64 -19.62 -28.76
C GLN A 6 33.64 -19.18 -27.67
N SER A 7 34.02 -19.35 -26.41
CA SER A 7 33.31 -18.77 -25.27
C SER A 7 33.43 -17.25 -25.30
N GLN A 8 32.46 -16.57 -25.92
CA GLN A 8 32.31 -15.13 -25.74
C GLN A 8 31.43 -14.88 -24.49
N PRO A 9 31.90 -14.10 -23.50
CA PRO A 9 31.04 -13.71 -22.40
C PRO A 9 29.94 -12.79 -22.93
N ILE A 10 28.66 -13.20 -22.79
CA ILE A 10 27.53 -12.30 -22.98
C ILE A 10 27.54 -11.30 -21.83
N ILE A 11 28.25 -10.18 -22.00
CA ILE A 11 28.19 -9.05 -21.08
C ILE A 11 26.78 -8.46 -21.24
N ARG A 12 25.85 -8.84 -20.37
CA ARG A 12 24.56 -8.16 -20.27
C ARG A 12 24.85 -6.81 -19.65
N ASN A 13 24.76 -5.74 -20.44
CA ASN A 13 24.68 -4.38 -19.91
C ASN A 13 23.37 -4.26 -19.12
N VAL A 14 23.36 -4.74 -17.87
CA VAL A 14 22.28 -4.45 -16.94
C VAL A 14 22.51 -3.00 -16.54
N SER A 15 21.92 -2.08 -17.31
CA SER A 15 21.68 -0.73 -16.81
C SER A 15 20.91 -0.90 -15.52
N THR A 16 21.58 -0.66 -14.40
CA THR A 16 21.02 -0.68 -13.06
C THR A 16 19.97 0.42 -13.00
N ALA A 17 18.78 0.16 -13.53
CA ALA A 17 17.64 1.01 -13.33
C ALA A 17 17.43 1.06 -11.83
N LYS A 18 17.70 2.22 -11.22
CA LYS A 18 17.32 2.45 -9.84
C LYS A 18 15.80 2.37 -9.81
N ILE A 19 15.28 1.25 -9.34
CA ILE A 19 13.88 1.16 -8.92
C ILE A 19 13.76 2.12 -7.74
N SER A 20 13.26 3.32 -8.02
CA SER A 20 12.77 4.22 -6.99
C SER A 20 11.53 3.55 -6.42
N VAL A 21 11.65 2.97 -5.23
CA VAL A 21 10.47 2.54 -4.49
C VAL A 21 9.67 3.80 -4.21
N VAL A 22 8.58 4.02 -4.95
CA VAL A 22 7.68 5.12 -4.67
C VAL A 22 6.99 4.79 -3.34
N SER A 23 7.25 5.57 -2.29
CA SER A 23 6.69 5.37 -0.94
C SER A 23 5.16 5.59 -0.85
N GLY A 24 4.41 5.36 -1.94
CA GLY A 24 2.97 5.61 -2.05
C GLY A 24 2.14 4.38 -2.43
N ILE A 25 2.73 3.18 -2.47
CA ILE A 25 2.01 1.92 -2.68
C ILE A 25 2.07 1.03 -1.44
N THR A 26 1.78 1.58 -0.25
CA THR A 26 1.39 0.70 0.86
C THR A 26 0.01 0.17 0.52
N PRO A 27 -0.20 -1.15 0.44
CA PRO A 27 -1.53 -1.70 0.19
C PRO A 27 -2.42 -1.34 1.38
N SER A 28 -3.22 -0.29 1.22
CA SER A 28 -4.21 0.11 2.21
C SER A 28 -5.49 -0.68 1.99
N VAL A 29 -6.05 -1.24 3.05
CA VAL A 29 -7.35 -1.91 3.04
C VAL A 29 -8.41 -0.99 3.63
N ASP A 30 -9.59 -0.96 2.99
CA ASP A 30 -10.75 -0.23 3.51
C ASP A 30 -11.46 -1.07 4.58
N VAL A 31 -11.37 -0.65 5.83
CA VAL A 31 -12.00 -1.33 6.96
C VAL A 31 -13.28 -0.59 7.37
N PRO A 32 -14.44 -1.28 7.46
CA PRO A 32 -15.69 -0.69 7.92
C PRO A 32 -15.56 -0.08 9.32
N ALA A 33 -15.99 1.18 9.47
CA ALA A 33 -15.83 1.95 10.71
C ALA A 33 -17.17 2.42 11.31
N GLY A 34 -18.30 2.16 10.64
CA GLY A 34 -19.58 2.75 10.99
C GLY A 34 -19.67 4.23 10.57
N PRO A 35 -20.65 4.99 11.07
CA PRO A 35 -20.84 6.38 10.65
C PRO A 35 -19.73 7.29 11.20
N ILE A 36 -19.04 8.00 10.31
CA ILE A 36 -18.10 9.06 10.63
C ILE A 36 -18.67 10.40 10.12
N TRP A 37 -18.79 11.40 11.00
CA TRP A 37 -19.44 12.67 10.67
C TRP A 37 -18.48 13.74 10.15
N ASN A 38 -17.22 13.68 10.57
CA ASN A 38 -16.22 14.67 10.22
C ASN A 38 -14.80 14.10 10.41
N ASN A 39 -13.80 14.89 10.05
CA ASN A 39 -12.39 14.47 10.12
C ASN A 39 -11.89 14.26 11.56
N ASN A 40 -12.39 15.01 12.54
CA ASN A 40 -12.00 14.82 13.95
C ASN A 40 -12.54 13.48 14.49
N ASP A 41 -13.75 13.09 14.10
CA ASP A 41 -14.30 11.77 14.44
C ASP A 41 -13.45 10.65 13.81
N ALA A 42 -13.02 10.82 12.56
CA ALA A 42 -12.13 9.87 11.90
C ALA A 42 -10.80 9.70 12.66
N GLN A 43 -10.23 10.80 13.16
CA GLN A 43 -9.00 10.79 13.97
C GLN A 43 -9.14 10.04 15.30
N LEU A 44 -10.35 9.94 15.84
CA LEU A 44 -10.63 9.20 17.07
C LEU A 44 -10.96 7.73 16.79
N ILE A 45 -11.73 7.46 15.74
CA ILE A 45 -12.28 6.13 15.43
C ILE A 45 -11.28 5.27 14.66
N CYS A 46 -10.71 5.80 13.57
CA CYS A 46 -9.93 5.00 12.64
C CYS A 46 -8.64 4.40 13.23
N PRO A 47 -7.91 5.06 14.16
CA PRO A 47 -6.78 4.40 14.82
C PRO A 47 -7.18 3.11 15.54
N ALA A 48 -8.30 3.12 16.25
CA ALA A 48 -8.80 1.94 16.96
C ALA A 48 -9.29 0.86 15.98
N VAL A 49 -10.02 1.24 14.93
CA VAL A 49 -10.50 0.32 13.88
C VAL A 49 -9.34 -0.38 13.17
N CYS A 50 -8.33 0.38 12.75
CA CYS A 50 -7.15 -0.21 12.09
C CYS A 50 -6.33 -1.08 13.05
N THR A 51 -6.19 -0.68 14.32
CA THR A 51 -5.50 -1.49 15.33
C THR A 51 -6.22 -2.83 15.53
N ALA A 52 -7.55 -2.83 15.58
CA ALA A 52 -8.35 -4.06 15.67
C ALA A 52 -8.23 -4.94 14.42
N ALA A 53 -8.01 -4.32 13.25
CA ALA A 53 -7.74 -5.02 11.99
C ALA A 53 -6.27 -5.47 11.83
N GLY A 54 -5.40 -5.20 12.83
CA GLY A 54 -3.98 -5.58 12.80
C GLY A 54 -3.08 -4.64 12.00
N GLY A 55 -3.54 -3.42 11.71
CA GLY A 55 -2.82 -2.41 10.94
C GLY A 55 -2.78 -1.04 11.61
N THR A 56 -2.37 -0.05 10.84
CA THR A 56 -2.28 1.36 11.28
C THR A 56 -3.12 2.24 10.38
N TRP A 57 -3.76 3.26 10.97
CA TRP A 57 -4.55 4.18 10.16
C TRP A 57 -3.65 5.05 9.27
N SER A 58 -3.93 5.04 7.96
CA SER A 58 -3.20 5.81 6.96
C SER A 58 -3.51 7.32 6.97
N GLY A 59 -4.48 7.76 7.79
CA GLY A 59 -5.05 9.09 7.75
C GLY A 59 -6.19 9.25 6.73
N GLN A 60 -6.44 8.22 5.90
CA GLN A 60 -7.52 8.22 4.91
C GLN A 60 -8.80 7.63 5.47
N TRP A 61 -9.93 8.24 5.14
CA TRP A 61 -11.26 7.72 5.44
C TRP A 61 -12.24 8.19 4.38
N THR A 62 -13.36 7.49 4.23
CA THR A 62 -14.41 7.86 3.28
C THR A 62 -15.77 7.40 3.78
N THR A 63 -16.78 8.25 3.63
CA THR A 63 -18.17 7.87 3.86
C THR A 63 -18.70 7.15 2.63
N THR A 64 -19.08 5.88 2.79
CA THR A 64 -19.65 5.06 1.72
C THR A 64 -21.17 5.17 1.67
N ILE A 65 -21.81 5.34 2.84
CA ILE A 65 -23.24 5.58 2.97
C ILE A 65 -23.46 6.67 4.03
N TRP A 66 -24.00 7.82 3.61
CA TRP A 66 -24.19 8.97 4.49
C TRP A 66 -25.03 8.62 5.73
N GLY A 67 -24.50 8.92 6.92
CA GLY A 67 -25.16 8.65 8.20
C GLY A 67 -25.23 7.18 8.62
N GLN A 68 -24.65 6.25 7.86
CA GLN A 68 -24.70 4.82 8.17
C GLN A 68 -23.33 4.15 8.17
N MET A 69 -22.50 4.41 7.14
CA MET A 69 -21.25 3.68 6.97
C MET A 69 -20.15 4.56 6.36
N SER A 70 -18.98 4.46 6.96
CA SER A 70 -17.70 4.97 6.48
C SER A 70 -16.66 3.86 6.60
N VAL A 71 -15.57 4.00 5.86
CA VAL A 71 -14.42 3.10 5.89
C VAL A 71 -13.16 3.88 6.28
N CYS A 72 -12.25 3.22 6.97
CA CYS A 72 -10.91 3.71 7.29
C CYS A 72 -9.87 2.98 6.44
N GLY A 73 -8.96 3.72 5.81
CA GLY A 73 -7.84 3.12 5.08
C GLY A 73 -6.75 2.68 6.06
N CYS A 74 -6.52 1.38 6.18
CA CYS A 74 -5.55 0.78 7.10
C CYS A 74 -4.37 0.18 6.34
N ASN A 75 -3.14 0.47 6.78
CA ASN A 75 -1.89 -0.11 6.27
C ASN A 75 -1.37 -1.23 7.15
#